data_AF-A0A959HRK9-F1
#
_entry.id   AF-A0A959HRK9-F1
#
_cell.length_a   1.000
_cell.length_b   1.000
_cell.length_c   1.000
_cell.angle_alpha   90.00
_cell.angle_beta   90.00
_cell.angle_gamma   90.00
#
_symmetry.space_group_name_H-M   'P 1'
#
loop_
_entity.id
_entity.type
_entity.pdbx_description
1 polymer ?
#
loop_
_entity_poly.entity_id
_entity_poly.type
_entity_poly.pdbx_seq_one_letter_code
_entity_poly.pdbx_strand_id
1 'polypeptide(L)' 'GMLFPNNELRIIFLPIALKAKYFVIIFAVIELILGLVGGGNIAHFAHLGGMIFGYFLIRYWKKRNKLYY' A
#
# COMPACT_ATOMS: atom_id res chain seq x y z
N GLY A 1 -1.89 2.85 4.58
CA GLY A 1 -3.03 1.93 4.78
C GLY A 1 -3.14 1.35 6.18
N MET A 2 -2.05 0.97 6.87
CA MET A 2 -2.19 0.19 8.12
C MET A 2 -2.37 1.02 9.40
N LEU A 3 -1.69 2.17 9.52
CA LEU A 3 -1.80 3.03 10.71
C LEU A 3 -3.11 3.81 10.73
N PHE A 4 -3.53 4.30 9.55
CA PHE A 4 -4.78 5.04 9.38
C PHE A 4 -5.65 4.42 8.27
N PRO A 5 -6.19 3.20 8.49
CA PRO A 5 -6.91 2.45 7.45
C PRO A 5 -8.24 3.07 7.01
N ASN A 6 -8.83 3.89 7.88
CA ASN A 6 -10.13 4.52 7.66
C ASN A 6 -10.02 5.97 7.15
N ASN A 7 -8.82 6.54 7.07
CA ASN A 7 -8.65 7.88 6.50
C ASN A 7 -9.07 7.86 5.03
N GLU A 8 -9.82 8.88 4.64
CA GLU A 8 -10.30 9.03 3.27
C GLU A 8 -9.22 9.67 2.40
N LEU A 9 -8.92 9.02 1.29
CA LEU A 9 -8.07 9.54 0.24
C LEU A 9 -8.99 10.07 -0.87
N ARG A 10 -8.88 11.37 -1.15
CA ARG A 10 -9.56 11.97 -2.30
C ARG A 10 -8.66 11.87 -3.52
N ILE A 11 -9.13 11.18 -4.55
CA ILE A 11 -8.43 11.14 -5.83
C ILE A 11 -8.70 12.49 -6.52
N ILE A 12 -7.65 13.21 -6.93
CA ILE A 12 -7.81 14.58 -7.44
C ILE A 12 -8.57 14.59 -8.78
N PHE A 13 -8.35 13.57 -9.61
CA PHE A 13 -8.89 13.48 -10.98
C PHE A 13 -10.24 12.75 -11.08
N LEU A 14 -10.60 11.98 -10.05
CA LEU A 14 -11.88 11.26 -9.96
C LEU A 14 -12.56 11.72 -8.67
N PRO A 15 -13.77 12.28 -8.70
CA PRO A 15 -14.46 12.80 -7.50
C PRO A 15 -14.98 11.65 -6.61
N ILE A 16 -14.08 10.78 -6.17
CA ILE A 16 -14.33 9.58 -5.38
C ILE A 16 -13.41 9.64 -4.16
N ALA A 17 -14.00 9.53 -2.98
CA ALA A 17 -13.27 9.33 -1.73
C ALA A 17 -13.16 7.81 -1.47
N LEU A 18 -11.95 7.34 -1.17
CA LEU A 18 -11.69 5.94 -0.89
C LEU A 18 -10.91 5.79 0.42
N LYS A 19 -11.34 4.88 1.30
CA LYS A 19 -10.57 4.60 2.52
C LYS A 19 -9.19 4.06 2.16
N ALA A 20 -8.16 4.51 2.87
CA ALA A 20 -6.77 4.15 2.62
C ALA A 20 -6.51 2.64 2.56
N LYS A 21 -7.29 1.83 3.30
CA LYS A 21 -7.18 0.36 3.25
C LYS A 21 -7.51 -0.20 1.85
N TYR A 22 -8.55 0.32 1.20
CA TYR A 22 -8.99 -0.16 -0.11
C TYR A 22 -8.03 0.32 -1.20
N PHE A 23 -7.57 1.57 -1.09
CA PHE A 23 -6.58 2.12 -2.02
C PHE A 23 -5.31 1.26 -2.06
N VAL A 24 -4.76 0.90 -0.90
CA VAL A 24 -3.55 0.06 -0.82
C VAL A 24 -3.77 -1.33 -1.42
N ILE A 25 -4.94 -1.95 -1.17
CA ILE A 25 -5.24 -3.28 -1.74
C ILE A 25 -5.37 -3.21 -3.26
N ILE A 26 -6.13 -2.24 -3.78
CA ILE A 26 -6.30 -2.05 -5.23
C ILE A 26 -4.95 -1.78 -5.88
N PHE A 27 -4.15 -0.91 -5.29
CA PHE A 27 -2.83 -0.58 -5.80
C PHE A 27 -1.89 -1.80 -5.82
N ALA A 28 -1.88 -2.62 -4.77
CA ALA A 28 -1.10 -3.86 -4.73
C ALA A 28 -1.51 -4.85 -5.83
N VAL A 29 -2.82 -4.99 -6.11
CA VAL A 29 -3.30 -5.85 -7.20
C VAL A 29 -2.89 -5.31 -8.56
N ILE A 30 -3.00 -3.99 -8.79
CA ILE A 30 -2.56 -3.36 -10.04
C ILE A 30 -1.06 -3.55 -10.25
N GLU A 31 -0.23 -3.27 -9.25
CA GLU A 31 1.23 -3.45 -9.33
C GLU A 31 1.61 -4.91 -9.60
N LEU A 32 0.89 -5.88 -9.01
CA LEU A 32 1.11 -7.30 -9.29
C LEU A 32 0.78 -7.66 -10.73
N ILE A 33 -0.39 -7.25 -11.23
CA ILE A 33 -0.77 -7.52 -12.61
C ILE A 33 0.24 -6.89 -13.56
N LEU A 34 0.56 -5.60 -13.39
CA LEU A 34 1.50 -4.87 -14.25
C LEU A 34 2.92 -5.45 -14.18
N GLY A 35 3.39 -5.90 -13.02
CA GLY A 35 4.68 -6.57 -12.89
C GLY A 35 4.74 -7.94 -13.56
N LEU A 36 3.59 -8.60 -13.77
CA LEU A 36 3.50 -9.89 -14.46
C LEU A 36 3.33 -9.76 -15.98
N VAL A 37 2.60 -8.76 -16.45
CA VAL A 37 2.19 -8.65 -17.87
C VAL A 37 2.83 -7.48 -18.62
N GLY A 38 3.49 -6.55 -17.94
CA GLY A 38 4.02 -5.31 -18.52
C GLY A 38 5.50 -5.37 -18.90
N GLY A 39 6.00 -4.25 -19.42
CA GLY A 39 7.43 -3.93 -19.47
C GLY A 39 7.82 -3.06 -18.27
N GLY A 40 9.05 -3.18 -17.77
CA GLY A 40 9.51 -2.41 -16.59
C GLY A 40 9.26 -3.11 -15.23
N ASN A 41 9.23 -4.44 -15.22
CA ASN A 41 8.85 -5.28 -14.07
C ASN A 41 9.61 -4.99 -12.77
N ILE A 42 10.87 -4.54 -12.85
CA ILE A 42 11.70 -4.27 -11.66
C ILE A 42 11.05 -3.23 -10.74
N ALA A 43 10.46 -2.17 -11.30
CA ALA A 43 9.83 -1.12 -10.50
C ALA A 43 8.57 -1.63 -9.78
N HIS A 44 7.74 -2.40 -10.48
CA HIS A 44 6.53 -2.99 -9.91
C HIS A 44 6.84 -3.98 -8.77
N PHE A 45 7.82 -4.86 -8.99
CA PHE A 45 8.28 -5.77 -7.93
C PHE A 45 8.98 -5.03 -6.78
N ALA A 46 9.64 -3.89 -7.04
CA ALA A 46 10.19 -3.05 -5.99
C ALA A 46 9.07 -2.43 -5.12
N HIS A 47 7.98 -1.95 -5.72
CA HIS A 47 6.82 -1.49 -4.96
C HIS A 47 6.18 -2.62 -4.13
N LEU A 48 5.95 -3.80 -4.73
CA LEU A 48 5.41 -4.96 -4.01
C LEU A 48 6.30 -5.42 -2.86
N GLY A 49 7.62 -5.47 -3.09
CA GLY A 49 8.60 -5.77 -2.06
C GLY A 49 8.57 -4.74 -0.93
N GLY A 50 8.49 -3.45 -1.27
CA GLY A 50 8.35 -2.35 -0.30
C GLY A 50 7.05 -2.44 0.51
N MET A 51 5.93 -2.81 -0.12
CA MET A 51 4.65 -3.02 0.56
C MET A 51 4.73 -4.18 1.57
N ILE A 52 5.32 -5.31 1.18
CA ILE A 52 5.52 -6.48 2.05
C ILE A 52 6.45 -6.11 3.22
N PHE A 53 7.59 -5.49 2.92
CA PHE A 53 8.54 -5.05 3.93
C PHE A 53 7.89 -4.07 4.92
N GLY A 54 7.17 -3.06 4.42
CA GLY A 54 6.46 -2.09 5.24
C GLY A 54 5.40 -2.74 6.14
N TYR A 55 4.68 -3.75 5.64
CA TYR A 55 3.74 -4.54 6.46
C TYR A 55 4.44 -5.18 7.66
N PHE A 56 5.57 -5.87 7.43
CA PHE A 56 6.33 -6.50 8.51
C PHE A 56 6.97 -5.49 9.44
N LEU A 57 7.48 -4.37 8.91
CA LEU A 57 8.09 -3.31 9.71
C LEU A 57 7.10 -2.69 10.69
N ILE A 58 5.89 -2.37 10.22
CA ILE A 58 4.81 -1.83 11.06
C ILE A 58 4.43 -2.86 12.14
N ARG A 59 4.31 -4.14 11.78
CA ARG A 59 4.03 -5.22 12.77
C ARG A 59 5.15 -5.35 13.80
N TYR A 60 6.40 -5.26 13.37
CA TYR A 60 7.57 -5.32 14.25
C TYR A 60 7.58 -4.16 15.26
N TRP A 61 7.37 -2.93 14.81
CA TRP A 61 7.30 -1.77 15.71
C TRP A 61 6.09 -1.79 16.62
N LYS A 62 4.94 -2.29 16.14
CA LYS A 62 3.75 -2.49 16.99
C LYS A 62 4.05 -3.46 18.14
N LYS A 63 4.73 -4.57 17.87
CA LYS A 63 5.14 -5.54 18.90
C LYS A 63 6.12 -4.95 19.93
N ARG A 64 6.88 -3.92 19.54
CA ARG A 64 7.88 -3.25 20.39
C ARG A 64 7.33 -2.00 21.10
N ASN A 65 6.02 -1.74 21.03
CA ASN A 65 5.37 -0.53 21.56
C ASN A 65 6.04 0.77 21.07
N LYS A 66 6.60 0.77 19.86
CA LYS A 66 7.29 1.92 19.25
C LYS A 66 6.41 2.70 18.26
N LEU A 67 5.13 2.37 18.18
CA LEU A 67 4.17 3.08 17.34
C LEU A 67 3.25 3.90 18.24
N TYR A 68 3.26 5.21 18.03
CA TYR A 68 2.36 6.16 18.65
C TYR A 68 1.49 6.74 17.54
N TYR A 69 0.20 6.44 17.54
CA TYR A 69 -0.78 6.89 16.54
C TYR A 69 -2.16 7.07 17.16
#